data_AF-A0A5K1BP73-F1
#
_entry.id   AF-A0A5K1BP73-F1
#
_cell.length_a   1.000
_cell.length_b   1.000
_cell.length_c   1.000
_cell.angle_alpha   90.00
_cell.angle_beta   90.00
_cell.angle_gamma   90.00
#
_symmetry.space_group_name_H-M   'P 1'
#
loop_
_entity.id
_entity.type
_entity.pdbx_description
1 polymer ?
#
loop_
_entity_poly.entity_id
_entity_poly.type
_entity_poly.pdbx_seq_one_letter_code
_entity_poly.pdbx_strand_id
1 'polypeptide(L)'
;NYIVQHIFGLGIPWIRPKVLDKLKGHFLSLSLQKYSSNVVEECLRVSAEKELTQIIRELLDSPDFVMLLKGEYGNYVAQSALSVSE
;
A
#
# COMPACT_ATOMS: atom_id res chain seq x y z
N ASN A 1 2.10 6.75 11.35
CA ASN A 1 2.80 6.11 10.20
C ASN A 1 4.02 5.31 10.70
N TYR A 2 4.98 5.92 11.39
CA TYR A 2 6.25 5.27 11.78
C TYR A 2 6.10 4.00 12.60
N ILE A 3 5.16 3.94 13.56
CA ILE A 3 4.93 2.73 14.36
C ILE A 3 4.49 1.55 13.48
N VAL A 4 3.63 1.80 12.48
CA VAL A 4 3.14 0.76 11.57
C VAL A 4 4.26 0.25 10.68
N GLN A 5 5.08 1.17 10.13
CA GLN A 5 6.27 0.79 9.35
C GLN A 5 7.29 0.03 10.20
N HIS A 6 7.50 0.45 11.46
CA HIS A 6 8.38 -0.25 12.39
C HIS A 6 7.89 -1.69 12.63
N ILE A 7 6.59 -1.88 12.85
CA ILE A 7 5.97 -3.19 12.98
C ILE A 7 6.21 -4.06 11.73
N PHE A 8 6.10 -3.47 10.53
CA PHE A 8 6.44 -4.18 9.29
C PHE A 8 7.92 -4.59 9.23
N GLY A 9 8.83 -3.70 9.63
CA GLY A 9 10.27 -3.94 9.69
C GLY A 9 10.69 -5.03 10.68
N LEU A 10 9.92 -5.26 11.75
CA LEU A 10 10.17 -6.36 12.71
C LEU A 10 9.95 -7.76 12.11
N GLY A 11 9.31 -7.88 10.93
CA GLY A 11 9.17 -9.16 10.25
C GLY A 11 8.23 -10.17 10.91
N ILE A 12 7.37 -9.73 11.83
CA ILE A 12 6.54 -10.63 12.64
C ILE A 12 5.44 -11.27 11.77
N PRO A 13 5.47 -12.59 11.51
CA PRO A 13 4.65 -13.21 10.46
C PRO A 13 3.14 -13.13 10.68
N TRP A 14 2.68 -13.10 11.93
CA TRP A 14 1.25 -13.07 12.26
C TRP A 14 0.69 -11.66 12.38
N ILE A 15 1.53 -10.63 12.45
CA ILE A 15 1.09 -9.24 12.56
C ILE A 15 0.82 -8.65 11.18
N ARG A 16 1.72 -8.88 10.21
CA ARG A 16 1.59 -8.29 8.86
C ARG A 16 0.24 -8.60 8.21
N PRO A 17 -0.26 -9.86 8.19
CA PRO A 17 -1.56 -10.17 7.61
C PRO A 17 -2.71 -9.47 8.34
N LYS A 18 -2.62 -9.32 9.67
CA LYS A 18 -3.64 -8.60 10.45
C LYS A 18 -3.67 -7.11 10.14
N VAL A 19 -2.52 -6.49 9.93
CA VAL A 19 -2.44 -5.09 9.52
C VAL A 19 -3.01 -4.93 8.12
N LEU A 20 -2.60 -5.76 7.16
CA LEU A 20 -3.12 -5.72 5.79
C LEU A 20 -4.63 -5.93 5.72
N ASP A 21 -5.19 -6.84 6.52
CA ASP A 21 -6.63 -7.04 6.63
C ASP A 21 -7.37 -5.79 7.14
N LYS A 22 -6.76 -5.03 8.06
CA LYS A 22 -7.32 -3.75 8.53
C LYS A 22 -7.20 -2.60 7.53
N LEU A 23 -6.27 -2.68 6.57
CA LEU A 23 -6.08 -1.67 5.54
C LEU A 23 -6.87 -1.96 4.26
N LYS A 24 -7.32 -3.20 4.07
CA LYS A 24 -8.13 -3.64 2.93
C LYS A 24 -9.36 -2.75 2.76
N GLY A 25 -9.63 -2.35 1.52
CA GLY A 25 -10.72 -1.44 1.15
C GLY A 25 -10.37 0.04 1.32
N HIS A 26 -9.18 0.37 1.83
CA HIS A 26 -8.76 1.74 2.09
C HIS A 26 -7.43 2.12 1.41
N PHE A 27 -6.77 1.22 0.68
CA PHE A 27 -5.43 1.45 0.12
C PHE A 27 -5.39 2.72 -0.73
N LEU A 28 -6.36 2.92 -1.63
CA LEU A 28 -6.43 4.14 -2.44
C LEU A 28 -6.50 5.41 -1.58
N SER A 29 -7.44 5.46 -0.63
CA SER A 29 -7.64 6.64 0.23
C SER A 29 -6.39 6.94 1.07
N LEU A 30 -5.70 5.89 1.53
CA LEU A 30 -4.48 5.99 2.32
C LEU A 30 -3.30 6.46 1.48
N SER A 31 -3.23 6.05 0.20
CA SER A 31 -2.21 6.48 -0.73
C SER A 31 -2.25 7.97 -1.07
N LEU A 32 -3.41 8.60 -0.92
CA LEU A 32 -3.58 10.03 -1.18
C LEU A 32 -3.21 10.93 0.01
N GLN A 33 -2.85 10.37 1.17
CA GLN A 33 -2.49 11.15 2.36
C GLN A 33 -0.99 11.07 2.63
N LYS A 34 -0.38 12.21 2.99
CA LYS A 34 1.06 12.41 3.23
C LYS A 34 1.77 11.32 4.03
N TYR A 35 1.09 10.77 5.04
CA TYR A 35 1.72 9.88 6.01
C TYR A 35 1.37 8.41 5.81
N SER A 36 0.15 8.12 5.36
CA SER A 36 -0.27 6.74 5.10
C SER A 36 0.17 6.25 3.74
N SER A 37 0.49 7.13 2.77
CA SER A 37 1.11 6.73 1.50
C SER A 37 2.37 5.90 1.73
N ASN A 38 3.23 6.35 2.66
CA ASN A 38 4.45 5.64 3.02
C ASN A 38 4.16 4.27 3.67
N VAL A 39 3.00 4.09 4.30
CA VAL A 39 2.57 2.79 4.84
C VAL A 39 2.13 1.86 3.70
N VAL A 40 1.43 2.39 2.70
CA VAL A 40 1.02 1.61 1.52
C VAL A 40 2.24 1.20 0.69
N GLU A 41 3.22 2.10 0.49
CA GLU A 41 4.50 1.75 -0.16
C GLU A 41 5.23 0.63 0.58
N GLU A 42 5.25 0.68 1.91
CA GLU A 42 5.86 -0.40 2.70
C GLU A 42 5.08 -1.70 2.58
N CYS A 43 3.74 -1.64 2.56
CA CYS A 43 2.92 -2.82 2.31
C CYS A 43 3.25 -3.46 0.96
N LEU A 44 3.40 -2.66 -0.11
CA LEU A 44 3.78 -3.15 -1.43
C LEU A 44 5.17 -3.82 -1.41
N ARG A 45 6.13 -3.28 -0.63
CA ARG A 45 7.51 -3.79 -0.54
C ARG A 45 7.62 -5.13 0.20
N VAL A 46 6.83 -5.35 1.25
CA VAL A 46 7.02 -6.48 2.19
C VAL A 46 5.94 -7.55 2.13
N SER A 47 4.92 -7.36 1.30
CA SER A 47 3.81 -8.30 1.13
C SER A 47 4.21 -9.53 0.32
N ALA A 48 3.56 -10.66 0.59
CA ALA A 48 3.64 -11.81 -0.30
C ALA A 48 2.80 -11.57 -1.56
N GLU A 49 3.02 -12.39 -2.59
CA GLU A 49 2.40 -12.23 -3.93
C GLU A 49 0.87 -12.12 -3.88
N LYS A 50 0.21 -12.88 -2.99
CA LYS A 50 -1.23 -12.87 -2.83
C LYS A 50 -1.73 -11.53 -2.30
N GLU A 51 -1.12 -11.02 -1.23
CA GLU A 51 -1.49 -9.73 -0.65
C GLU A 51 -1.11 -8.58 -1.58
N LEU A 52 0.04 -8.68 -2.25
CA LEU A 52 0.48 -7.70 -3.24
C LEU A 52 -0.54 -7.54 -4.37
N THR A 53 -0.97 -8.67 -4.94
CA THR A 53 -2.02 -8.70 -5.97
C THR A 53 -3.31 -8.05 -5.47
N GLN A 54 -3.68 -8.27 -4.20
CA GLN A 54 -4.87 -7.66 -3.62
C GLN A 54 -4.76 -6.14 -3.52
N ILE A 55 -3.61 -5.62 -3.05
CA ILE A 55 -3.37 -4.18 -2.94
C ILE A 55 -3.43 -3.53 -4.32
N ILE A 56 -2.72 -4.11 -5.30
CA ILE A 56 -2.65 -3.55 -6.66
C ILE A 56 -4.01 -3.54 -7.32
N ARG A 57 -4.79 -4.63 -7.22
CA ARG A 57 -6.17 -4.66 -7.75
C ARG A 57 -7.04 -3.58 -7.13
N GLU A 58 -6.97 -3.40 -5.81
CA GLU A 58 -7.75 -2.36 -5.15
C GLU A 58 -7.41 -0.94 -5.64
N LEU A 59 -6.13 -0.68 -5.95
CA LEU A 59 -5.71 0.59 -6.54
C LEU A 59 -6.23 0.75 -7.97
N LEU A 60 -6.11 -0.28 -8.80
CA LEU A 60 -6.46 -0.24 -10.23
C LEU A 60 -7.97 -0.25 -10.50
N ASP A 61 -8.73 -0.98 -9.69
CA ASP A 61 -10.19 -1.11 -9.84
C ASP A 61 -10.94 0.16 -9.39
N SER A 62 -10.24 1.10 -8.75
CA SER A 62 -10.84 2.37 -8.35
C SER A 62 -11.09 3.31 -9.53
N PRO A 63 -12.28 3.92 -9.65
CA PRO A 63 -12.54 4.96 -10.65
C PRO A 63 -11.64 6.19 -10.46
N ASP A 64 -11.13 6.39 -9.24
CA ASP A 64 -10.26 7.51 -8.88
C ASP A 64 -8.76 7.17 -9.03
N PHE A 65 -8.40 6.08 -9.71
CA PHE A 65 -6.99 5.72 -9.96
C PHE A 65 -6.21 6.86 -10.64
N VAL A 66 -6.85 7.66 -11.50
CA VAL A 66 -6.20 8.83 -12.11
C VAL A 66 -5.79 9.88 -11.06
N MET A 67 -6.54 10.02 -9.95
CA MET A 67 -6.15 10.89 -8.84
C MET A 67 -4.91 10.36 -8.12
N LEU A 68 -4.77 9.04 -8.01
CA LEU A 68 -3.55 8.43 -7.47
C LEU A 68 -2.32 8.86 -8.28
N LEU A 69 -2.39 8.78 -9.61
CA LEU A 69 -1.28 9.14 -10.50
C LEU A 69 -0.91 10.63 -10.45
N LYS A 70 -1.90 11.51 -10.25
CA LYS A 70 -1.69 12.97 -10.23
C LYS A 70 -1.48 13.56 -8.84
N GLY A 71 -1.73 12.77 -7.79
CA GLY A 71 -1.66 13.23 -6.41
C GLY A 71 -0.22 13.45 -5.93
N GLU A 72 -0.03 14.41 -5.02
CA GLU A 72 1.28 14.76 -4.44
C GLU A 72 1.97 13.55 -3.77
N TYR A 73 1.19 12.62 -3.21
CA TYR A 73 1.69 11.41 -2.54
C TYR A 73 1.36 10.11 -3.28
N GLY A 74 0.19 10.04 -3.91
CA GLY A 74 -0.29 8.83 -4.60
C GLY A 74 0.62 8.38 -5.74
N ASN A 75 1.30 9.32 -6.42
CA ASN A 75 2.17 9.03 -7.54
C ASN A 75 3.34 8.11 -7.15
N TYR A 76 3.85 8.22 -5.92
CA TYR A 76 4.92 7.37 -5.40
C TYR A 76 4.42 5.95 -5.11
N VAL A 77 3.17 5.82 -4.63
CA VAL A 77 2.53 4.52 -4.45
C VAL A 77 2.32 3.81 -5.78
N ALA A 78 1.86 4.53 -6.81
CA ALA A 78 1.67 3.96 -8.15
C ALA A 78 2.99 3.48 -8.75
N GLN A 79 4.07 4.26 -8.60
CA GLN A 79 5.42 3.86 -9.02
C GLN A 79 5.92 2.64 -8.25
N SER A 80 5.68 2.60 -6.93
CA SER A 80 6.04 1.44 -6.10
C SER A 80 5.28 0.20 -6.55
N ALA A 81 3.98 0.30 -6.83
CA ALA A 81 3.15 -0.80 -7.31
C ALA A 81 3.66 -1.33 -8.66
N LEU A 82 4.03 -0.44 -9.59
CA LEU A 82 4.64 -0.82 -10.86
C LEU A 82 5.98 -1.55 -10.64
N SER A 83 6.87 -1.01 -9.80
CA SER A 83 8.21 -1.58 -9.55
C SER A 83 8.19 -2.97 -8.94
N VAL A 84 7.15 -3.34 -8.19
CA VAL A 84 7.03 -4.68 -7.57
C VAL A 84 6.18 -5.65 -8.39
N SER A 85 5.59 -5.17 -9.50
CA SER A 85 4.83 -5.99 -10.45
C SER A 85 5.68 -6.50 -11.61
N GLU A 86 6.89 -5.95 -11.78
CA GLU A 86 7.92 -6.42 -12.72
C GLU A 86 8.65 -7.65 -12.18
#